data_AF-A0A2A7UVB0-F1
#
_entry.id   AF-A0A2A7UVB0-F1
#
_cell.length_a   1.000
_cell.length_b   1.000
_cell.length_c   1.000
_cell.angle_alpha   90.00
_cell.angle_beta   90.00
_cell.angle_gamma   90.00
#
_symmetry.space_group_name_H-M   'P 1'
#
loop_
_entity.id
_entity.type
_entity.pdbx_description
1 polymer ?
#
loop_
_entity_poly.entity_id
_entity_poly.type
_entity_poly.pdbx_seq_one_letter_code
_entity_poly.pdbx_strand_id
1 'polypeptide(L)' 'MDTSILHTLTSLIPMMLIQGIYAIFAAQVAKRTQRSVPLFVILTLIPFLGMLLFVYVIWSTTLYVLDSINELKEKS' A
#
# COMPACT_ATOMS: atom_id res chain seq x y z
N MET A 1 -26.21 -21.67 13.99
CA MET A 1 -25.50 -20.69 13.14
C MET A 1 -25.67 -21.18 11.72
N ASP A 2 -26.41 -20.45 10.90
CA ASP A 2 -26.81 -20.93 9.57
C ASP A 2 -25.59 -21.18 8.69
N THR A 3 -25.56 -22.32 8.01
CA THR A 3 -24.48 -22.74 7.12
C THR A 3 -24.21 -21.72 6.01
N SER A 4 -25.19 -20.87 5.65
CA SER A 4 -25.04 -19.77 4.70
C SER A 4 -24.11 -18.67 5.22
N ILE A 5 -24.26 -18.26 6.48
CA ILE A 5 -23.43 -17.22 7.12
C ILE A 5 -21.98 -17.68 7.20
N LEU A 6 -21.78 -18.96 7.55
CA LEU A 6 -20.43 -19.55 7.58
C LEU A 6 -19.78 -19.52 6.20
N HIS A 7 -20.52 -19.85 5.14
CA HIS A 7 -20.03 -19.82 3.76
C HIS A 7 -19.72 -18.40 3.26
N THR A 8 -20.52 -17.41 3.65
CA THR A 8 -20.25 -16.00 3.32
C THR A 8 -18.99 -15.52 4.04
N LEU A 9 -18.82 -15.82 5.32
CA LEU A 9 -17.63 -15.42 6.07
C LEU A 9 -16.36 -16.09 5.55
N THR A 10 -16.41 -17.37 5.21
CA THR A 10 -15.24 -18.07 4.64
C THR A 10 -14.90 -17.57 3.23
N SER A 11 -15.90 -17.14 2.45
CA SER A 11 -15.67 -16.54 1.12
C SER A 11 -14.96 -15.17 1.17
N LEU A 12 -14.98 -14.49 2.32
CA LEU A 12 -14.29 -13.20 2.51
C LEU A 12 -12.83 -13.35 2.96
N ILE A 13 -12.43 -14.54 3.43
CA ILE A 13 -11.06 -14.84 3.88
C ILE A 13 -10.01 -14.49 2.81
N PRO A 14 -10.16 -14.90 1.53
CA PRO A 14 -9.18 -14.57 0.48
C PRO A 14 -9.04 -13.06 0.29
N MET A 15 -10.16 -12.33 0.32
CA MET A 15 -10.17 -10.88 0.15
C MET A 15 -9.48 -10.17 1.31
N MET A 16 -9.72 -10.62 2.55
CA MET A 16 -9.05 -10.11 3.74
C MET A 16 -7.54 -10.38 3.73
N LEU A 17 -7.11 -11.57 3.27
CA LEU A 17 -5.70 -11.90 3.17
C LEU A 17 -4.97 -10.99 2.16
N ILE A 18 -5.58 -10.77 0.99
CA ILE A 18 -5.03 -9.88 -0.04
C ILE A 18 -4.92 -8.43 0.49
N GLN A 19 -5.98 -7.94 1.14
CA GLN A 19 -6.00 -6.63 1.80
C GLN A 19 -4.89 -6.50 2.86
N GLY A 20 -4.68 -7.54 3.67
CA GLY A 20 -3.60 -7.59 4.67
C GLY A 20 -2.21 -7.50 4.05
N ILE A 21 -1.97 -8.21 2.94
CA ILE A 21 -0.70 -8.13 2.20
C ILE A 21 -0.48 -6.70 1.67
N TYR A 22 -1.50 -6.09 1.04
CA TYR A 22 -1.40 -4.71 0.55
C TYR A 22 -1.16 -3.69 1.67
N ALA A 23 -1.77 -3.88 2.84
CA ALA A 23 -1.55 -3.02 4.00
C ALA A 23 -0.09 -3.04 4.48
N ILE A 24 0.57 -4.22 4.45
CA ILE A 24 1.99 -4.34 4.80
C ILE A 24 2.87 -3.56 3.81
N PHE A 25 2.61 -3.70 2.50
CA PHE A 25 3.34 -2.94 1.48
C PHE A 25 3.13 -1.44 1.66
N ALA A 26 1.90 -0.99 1.84
CA ALA A 26 1.59 0.42 2.09
C ALA A 26 2.27 0.96 3.34
N ALA A 27 2.39 0.17 4.41
CA ALA A 27 3.11 0.57 5.62
C ALA A 27 4.60 0.80 5.37
N GLN A 28 5.26 -0.10 4.62
CA GLN A 28 6.68 0.07 4.27
C GLN A 28 6.91 1.29 3.40
N VAL A 29 6.01 1.48 2.44
CA VAL A 29 6.03 2.60 1.50
C VAL A 29 5.79 3.93 2.22
N ALA A 30 4.85 3.99 3.17
CA ALA A 30 4.61 5.16 4.02
C ALA A 30 5.83 5.50 4.89
N LYS A 31 6.50 4.49 5.46
CA LYS A 31 7.74 4.68 6.23
C LYS A 31 8.84 5.33 5.39
N ARG A 32 9.00 4.89 4.13
CA ARG A 32 10.04 5.42 3.23
C ARG A 32 9.74 6.83 2.73
N THR A 33 8.48 7.19 2.63
CA THR A 33 8.05 8.52 2.16
C THR A 33 7.83 9.55 3.27
N GLN A 34 8.25 9.24 4.50
CA GLN A 34 8.01 10.06 5.71
C GLN A 34 6.52 10.43 5.91
N ARG A 35 5.61 9.55 5.48
CA ARG A 35 4.16 9.72 5.65
C ARG A 35 3.68 8.99 6.90
N SER A 36 2.49 9.37 7.38
CA SER A 36 1.84 8.68 8.50
C SER A 36 1.48 7.24 8.13
N VAL A 37 2.22 6.29 8.69
CA VAL A 37 2.03 4.84 8.53
C VAL A 37 0.61 4.39 8.88
N PRO A 38 0.05 4.72 10.07
CA PRO A 38 -1.29 4.26 10.42
C PRO A 38 -2.37 4.80 9.49
N LEU A 39 -2.24 6.06 9.04
CA LEU A 39 -3.17 6.64 8.08
C LEU A 39 -3.12 5.89 6.74
N PHE A 40 -1.92 5.60 6.24
CA PHE A 40 -1.73 4.87 4.99
C PHE A 40 -2.31 3.47 5.05
N VAL A 41 -2.07 2.74 6.14
CA VAL A 41 -2.63 1.38 6.35
C VAL A 41 -4.15 1.39 6.33
N ILE A 42 -4.78 2.34 7.02
CA ILE A 42 -6.25 2.48 7.03
C ILE A 42 -6.79 2.77 5.62
N LEU A 43 -6.10 3.65 4.88
CA LEU A 43 -6.50 3.99 3.52
C LEU A 43 -6.31 2.83 2.54
N THR A 44 -5.32 1.95 2.72
CA THR A 44 -5.15 0.76 1.88
C THR A 44 -6.20 -0.32 2.13
N LEU A 45 -6.75 -0.38 3.35
CA LEU A 45 -7.87 -1.28 3.66
C LEU A 45 -9.14 -0.93 2.87
N ILE A 46 -9.20 0.28 2.30
CA ILE A 46 -10.25 0.70 1.37
C ILE A 46 -9.76 0.37 -0.05
N PRO A 47 -10.35 -0.65 -0.73
CA PRO A 47 -9.78 -1.21 -1.96
C PRO A 47 -9.51 -0.17 -3.07
N PHE A 48 -10.43 0.77 -3.24
CA PHE A 48 -10.34 1.80 -4.28
C PHE A 48 -9.28 2.88 -3.97
N LEU A 49 -9.15 3.26 -2.70
CA LEU A 49 -8.19 4.28 -2.26
C LEU A 49 -6.76 3.70 -2.17
N GLY A 50 -6.64 2.43 -1.79
CA GLY A 50 -5.37 1.71 -1.75
C GLY A 50 -4.68 1.68 -3.11
N MET A 51 -5.43 1.43 -4.20
CA MET A 51 -4.87 1.39 -5.55
C MET A 51 -4.34 2.77 -6.00
N LEU A 52 -5.09 3.85 -5.74
CA LEU A 52 -4.66 5.21 -6.06
C LEU A 52 -3.42 5.64 -5.27
N LEU A 53 -3.38 5.33 -3.97
CA LEU A 53 -2.22 5.60 -3.13
C LEU A 53 -0.99 4.81 -3.55
N PHE A 54 -1.18 3.53 -3.93
CA PHE A 54 -0.07 2.71 -4.40
C PHE A 54 0.59 3.28 -5.65
N VAL A 55 -0.21 3.69 -6.64
CA VAL A 55 0.30 4.35 -7.85
C VAL A 55 1.00 5.65 -7.52
N TYR A 56 0.38 6.51 -6.70
CA TYR A 56 0.97 7.79 -6.27
C TYR A 56 2.33 7.59 -5.60
N VAL A 57 2.43 6.63 -4.67
CA VAL A 57 3.68 6.48 -3.94
C VAL A 57 4.77 5.80 -4.77
N ILE A 58 4.43 4.80 -5.60
CA ILE A 58 5.43 4.25 -6.53
C ILE A 58 5.97 5.38 -7.41
N TRP A 59 5.10 6.20 -7.97
CA TRP A 59 5.50 7.33 -8.81
C TRP A 59 6.41 8.32 -8.09
N SER A 60 6.03 8.78 -6.90
CA SER A 60 6.87 9.67 -6.09
C SER A 60 8.21 9.04 -5.70
N THR A 61 8.23 7.74 -5.41
CA THR A 61 9.47 7.02 -5.08
C THR A 61 10.38 6.92 -6.30
N THR A 62 9.84 6.64 -7.48
CA THR A 62 10.60 6.60 -8.73
C THR A 62 11.22 7.96 -9.06
N LEU A 63 10.45 9.04 -8.94
CA LEU A 63 10.96 10.40 -9.14
C LEU A 63 12.08 10.74 -8.14
N TYR A 64 11.87 10.44 -6.87
CA TYR A 64 12.88 10.70 -5.83
C TYR A 64 14.19 9.95 -6.10
N VAL A 65 14.11 8.70 -6.56
CA VAL A 65 15.29 7.91 -6.94
C VAL A 65 15.98 8.49 -8.17
N LEU A 66 15.22 8.90 -9.19
CA LEU A 66 15.76 9.53 -10.40
C LEU A 66 16.47 10.84 -10.08
N ASP A 67 15.87 11.69 -9.24
CA ASP A 67 16.47 12.95 -8.80
C ASP A 67 17.75 12.69 -7.99
N SER A 68 17.73 11.72 -7.07
CA SER A 68 18.91 11.33 -6.30
C SER A 68 20.06 10.85 -7.19
N ILE A 69 19.76 10.09 -8.25
CA ILE A 69 20.78 9.61 -9.21
C ILE A 69 21.34 10.77 -10.03
N ASN A 70 20.49 11.71 -10.48
CA ASN A 70 20.93 12.89 -11.21
C ASN A 70 21.81 13.81 -10.35
N GLU A 71 21.45 14.05 -9.09
CA GLU A 71 22.29 14.81 -8.15
C GLU A 71 23.66 14.15 -7.93
N LEU A 72 23.69 12.81 -7.80
CA LEU A 72 24.95 12.08 -7.65
C LEU A 72 25.82 12.15 -8.91
N LYS A 73 25.19 12.18 -10.08
CA LYS A 73 25.88 12.36 -11.36
C LYS A 73 26.42 13.78 -11.54
N GLU A 74 25.70 14.80 -11.06
CA GLU A 74 26.17 16.20 -11.10
C GLU A 74 27.30 16.50 -10.11
N LYS A 75 27.37 15.76 -9.00
CA LYS A 75 28.43 15.90 -7.99
C LYS A 75 29.69 15.07 -8.23
N SER A 76 29.67 14.13 -9.19
CA SER A 76 30.81 13.28 -9.55
C SER A 76 31.54 13.81 -10.78
#